data_AF-A0A949PGU2-F1
#
_entry.id   AF-A0A949PGU2-F1
#
_cell.length_a   1.000
_cell.length_b   1.000
_cell.length_c   1.000
_cell.angle_alpha   90.00
_cell.angle_beta   90.00
_cell.angle_gamma   90.00
#
_symmetry.space_group_name_H-M   'P 1'
#
loop_
_entity.id
_entity.type
_entity.pdbx_description
1 polymer ?
#
loop_
_entity_poly.entity_id
_entity_poly.type
_entity_poly.pdbx_seq_one_letter_code
_entity_poly.pdbx_strand_id
1 'polypeptide(L)'
;MSNEIENIKNAEELEAFLSTLPSGAALKLLAGIERQLVRGLETGLPVSLIRRGIRPLLREMRGERPGLPTPLRLFCQPFEDLLVNEEAPLKESGVVERRSILPIWAWLKDDLLPDLLPDLCERMAGYIIRQDGEALNASVEVMYESCSTILMAKVEQLESDSAQRAAVIETLGQERFIQDARDMAHALSIASQMLELQTSMPNPVTTFSASQVRECRAVYEDVYELSPGHAIYVAYATMGRLESPWEILRLAKDIANRHDDLLISKTDFAVLGDRLLTQVERAANNIADIRPGSRNPSALEEDVYQFARISKGMTAEMDILRISEWGIRLMEARKIVSAAVDDLLARLPKNLKSALPLQRIGAFGRSGPRRPDLSSPPKSDRIERVLASIMFLAHTEPFAEAVCSKNAYAESRAELEGYLLHYEEGLIEEIRLSEGDARKNAMSLLEVTAEMEEISMGESAAEMLRRRGRVAAQAEV
;
A
#
# COMPACT_ATOMS: atom_id res chain seq x y z
N MET A 1 8.54 -23.05 -33.04
CA MET A 1 9.73 -22.23 -32.75
C MET A 1 9.74 -20.86 -33.45
N SER A 2 9.98 -20.73 -34.76
CA SER A 2 10.08 -19.38 -35.38
C SER A 2 8.79 -18.54 -35.27
N ASN A 3 7.62 -19.13 -35.54
CA ASN A 3 6.32 -18.45 -35.42
C ASN A 3 5.90 -18.19 -33.96
N GLU A 4 6.39 -18.97 -32.99
CA GLU A 4 6.08 -18.75 -31.56
C GLU A 4 6.87 -17.57 -31.00
N ILE A 5 8.15 -17.46 -31.38
CA ILE A 5 9.01 -16.34 -30.98
C ILE A 5 8.49 -15.02 -31.59
N GLU A 6 8.02 -15.06 -32.84
CA GLU A 6 7.43 -13.90 -33.51
C GLU A 6 6.09 -13.48 -32.88
N ASN A 7 5.24 -14.45 -32.48
CA ASN A 7 3.99 -14.17 -31.76
C ASN A 7 4.22 -13.57 -30.36
N ILE A 8 5.24 -14.03 -29.63
CA ILE A 8 5.60 -13.46 -28.31
C ILE A 8 6.06 -12.01 -28.47
N LYS A 9 6.91 -11.73 -29.45
CA LYS A 9 7.40 -10.38 -29.71
C LYS A 9 6.29 -9.42 -30.13
N ASN A 10 5.38 -9.86 -31.01
CA ASN A 10 4.21 -9.06 -31.42
C ASN A 10 3.25 -8.79 -30.23
N ALA A 11 3.15 -9.72 -29.28
CA ALA A 11 2.36 -9.55 -28.07
C ALA A 11 2.97 -8.50 -27.12
N GLU A 12 4.29 -8.53 -26.92
CA GLU A 12 5.01 -7.54 -26.13
C GLU A 12 4.94 -6.13 -26.75
N GLU A 13 5.11 -6.02 -28.07
CA GLU A 13 4.97 -4.76 -28.81
C GLU A 13 3.55 -4.19 -28.72
N LEU A 14 2.53 -5.05 -28.78
CA LEU A 14 1.14 -4.65 -28.60
C LEU A 14 0.86 -4.19 -27.16
N GLU A 15 1.36 -4.88 -26.13
CA GLU A 15 1.21 -4.45 -24.73
C GLU A 15 1.91 -3.11 -24.47
N ALA A 16 3.12 -2.92 -24.99
CA ALA A 16 3.85 -1.66 -24.91
C ALA A 16 3.07 -0.52 -25.57
N PHE A 17 2.53 -0.73 -26.78
CA PHE A 17 1.69 0.25 -27.47
C PHE A 17 0.43 0.61 -26.66
N LEU A 18 -0.28 -0.39 -26.17
CA LEU A 18 -1.51 -0.21 -25.39
C LEU A 18 -1.27 0.57 -24.09
N SER A 19 -0.10 0.40 -23.46
CA SER A 19 0.29 1.14 -22.24
C SER A 19 0.56 2.62 -22.48
N THR A 20 0.74 3.04 -23.74
CA THR A 20 0.98 4.45 -24.13
C THR A 20 -0.27 5.16 -24.64
N LEU A 21 -1.42 4.47 -24.68
CA LEU A 21 -2.67 5.06 -25.18
C LEU A 21 -3.12 6.24 -24.30
N PRO A 22 -3.58 7.36 -24.89
CA PRO A 22 -4.28 8.39 -24.15
C PRO A 22 -5.52 7.79 -23.47
N SER A 23 -5.82 8.22 -22.23
CA SER A 23 -6.90 7.64 -21.42
C SER A 23 -8.22 7.57 -22.19
N GLY A 24 -8.63 8.64 -22.87
CA GLY A 24 -9.87 8.63 -23.67
C GLY A 24 -9.94 7.58 -24.79
N ALA A 25 -8.79 7.19 -25.38
CA ALA A 25 -8.72 6.14 -26.40
C ALA A 25 -8.77 4.74 -25.78
N ALA A 26 -8.04 4.53 -24.68
CA ALA A 26 -8.11 3.29 -23.89
C ALA A 26 -9.54 2.99 -23.42
N LEU A 27 -10.28 4.02 -22.99
CA LEU A 27 -11.66 3.90 -22.55
C LEU A 27 -12.62 3.52 -23.68
N LYS A 28 -12.47 4.12 -24.87
CA LYS A 28 -13.27 3.75 -26.04
C LYS A 28 -13.03 2.31 -26.48
N LEU A 29 -11.78 1.85 -26.43
CA LEU A 29 -11.41 0.48 -26.77
C LEU A 29 -12.04 -0.53 -25.80
N LEU A 30 -11.96 -0.25 -24.49
CA LEU A 30 -12.63 -1.05 -23.46
C LEU A 30 -14.13 -1.09 -23.64
N ALA A 31 -14.77 0.06 -23.82
CA ALA A 31 -16.21 0.14 -24.03
C ALA A 31 -16.67 -0.63 -25.29
N GLY A 32 -15.83 -0.68 -26.34
CA GLY A 32 -16.06 -1.49 -27.52
C GLY A 32 -15.96 -3.00 -27.26
N ILE A 33 -14.91 -3.42 -26.54
CA ILE A 33 -14.70 -4.81 -26.13
C ILE A 33 -15.84 -5.29 -25.23
N GLU A 34 -16.21 -4.52 -24.21
CA GLU A 34 -17.32 -4.84 -23.31
C GLU A 34 -18.63 -4.97 -24.07
N ARG A 35 -18.89 -4.10 -25.07
CA ARG A 35 -20.07 -4.22 -25.94
C ARG A 35 -20.12 -5.56 -26.67
N GLN A 36 -18.99 -6.06 -27.15
CA GLN A 36 -18.95 -7.35 -27.85
C GLN A 36 -19.06 -8.53 -26.89
N LEU A 37 -18.44 -8.44 -25.71
CA LEU A 37 -18.56 -9.45 -24.65
C LEU A 37 -19.99 -9.58 -24.15
N VAL A 38 -20.69 -8.47 -23.91
CA VAL A 38 -22.11 -8.47 -23.52
C VAL A 38 -22.99 -9.08 -24.62
N ARG A 39 -22.60 -8.93 -25.89
CA ARG A 39 -23.31 -9.55 -27.03
C ARG A 39 -23.00 -11.04 -27.24
N GLY A 40 -22.11 -11.63 -26.44
CA GLY A 40 -21.68 -13.03 -26.60
C GLY A 40 -20.92 -13.29 -27.92
N LEU A 41 -20.35 -12.25 -28.54
CA LEU A 41 -19.62 -12.39 -29.80
C LEU A 41 -18.15 -12.73 -29.54
N GLU A 42 -17.62 -13.74 -30.23
CA GLU A 42 -16.17 -13.92 -30.35
C GLU A 42 -15.59 -12.68 -31.05
N THR A 43 -14.78 -11.93 -30.33
CA THR A 43 -14.27 -10.64 -30.81
C THR A 43 -13.21 -10.78 -31.90
N GLY A 44 -12.65 -11.99 -32.08
CA GLY A 44 -11.46 -12.24 -32.90
C GLY A 44 -10.21 -11.50 -32.39
N LEU A 45 -10.30 -10.83 -31.25
CA LEU A 45 -9.27 -10.00 -30.65
C LEU A 45 -8.70 -10.71 -29.41
N PRO A 46 -7.39 -10.54 -29.12
CA PRO A 46 -6.78 -11.07 -27.90
C PRO A 46 -7.21 -10.21 -26.69
N VAL A 47 -8.47 -10.34 -26.26
CA VAL A 47 -9.11 -9.51 -25.22
C VAL A 47 -8.32 -9.53 -23.92
N SER A 48 -7.76 -10.67 -23.54
CA SER A 48 -6.93 -10.82 -22.33
C SER A 48 -5.63 -10.00 -22.41
N LEU A 49 -4.98 -9.99 -23.57
CA LEU A 49 -3.77 -9.20 -23.85
C LEU A 49 -4.10 -7.72 -23.88
N ILE A 50 -5.19 -7.33 -24.55
CA ILE A 50 -5.64 -5.93 -24.60
C ILE A 50 -5.94 -5.39 -23.19
N ARG A 51 -6.66 -6.18 -22.38
CA ARG A 51 -6.94 -5.85 -20.98
C ARG A 51 -5.66 -5.73 -20.17
N ARG A 52 -4.65 -6.58 -20.41
CA ARG A 52 -3.37 -6.54 -19.70
C ARG A 52 -2.58 -5.28 -20.03
N GLY A 53 -2.46 -4.93 -21.31
CA GLY A 53 -1.75 -3.74 -21.77
C GLY A 53 -2.39 -2.42 -21.31
N ILE A 54 -3.73 -2.38 -21.19
CA ILE A 54 -4.45 -1.19 -20.71
C ILE A 54 -4.56 -1.13 -19.18
N ARG A 55 -4.34 -2.24 -18.46
CA ARG A 55 -4.49 -2.33 -16.99
C ARG A 55 -3.71 -1.28 -16.20
N PRO A 56 -2.45 -0.94 -16.55
CA PRO A 56 -1.70 0.10 -15.84
C PRO A 56 -2.37 1.47 -15.94
N LEU A 57 -2.87 1.83 -17.13
CA LEU A 57 -3.58 3.10 -17.36
C LEU A 57 -4.88 3.18 -16.55
N LEU A 58 -5.61 2.07 -16.43
CA LEU A 58 -6.84 2.02 -15.64
C LEU A 58 -6.59 2.05 -14.12
N ARG A 59 -5.41 1.61 -13.66
CA ARG A 59 -5.06 1.69 -12.23
C ARG A 59 -4.90 3.13 -11.77
N GLU A 60 -4.45 4.01 -12.65
CA GLU A 60 -4.28 5.44 -12.38
C GLU A 60 -5.59 6.23 -12.47
N MET A 61 -6.55 5.74 -13.27
CA MET A 61 -7.87 6.35 -13.37
C MET A 61 -8.71 6.10 -12.12
N ARG A 62 -9.09 7.18 -11.44
CA ARG A 62 -10.05 7.19 -10.33
C ARG A 62 -11.43 7.62 -10.83
N GLY A 63 -12.50 7.02 -10.32
CA GLY A 63 -13.90 7.34 -10.69
C GLY A 63 -14.63 6.23 -11.46
N GLU A 64 -15.80 6.56 -12.04
CA GLU A 64 -16.61 5.62 -12.80
C GLU A 64 -15.81 5.00 -13.96
N ARG A 65 -15.67 3.68 -13.93
CA ARG A 65 -15.06 2.94 -15.04
C ARG A 65 -16.00 2.99 -16.24
N PRO A 66 -15.62 3.61 -17.37
CA PRO A 66 -16.50 3.73 -18.51
C PRO A 66 -16.68 2.39 -19.22
N GLY A 67 -17.80 2.26 -19.94
CA GLY A 67 -18.19 1.06 -20.68
C GLY A 67 -19.52 0.48 -20.17
N LEU A 68 -19.95 -0.65 -20.74
CA LEU A 68 -21.24 -1.25 -20.38
C LEU A 68 -21.10 -2.12 -19.13
N PRO A 69 -22.02 -2.03 -18.15
CA PRO A 69 -21.92 -2.79 -16.92
C PRO A 69 -22.20 -4.27 -17.18
N THR A 70 -21.16 -5.11 -17.33
CA THR A 70 -21.33 -6.57 -17.43
C THR A 70 -22.00 -7.14 -16.18
N PRO A 71 -22.67 -8.31 -16.22
CA PRO A 71 -23.26 -8.93 -15.04
C PRO A 71 -22.30 -9.10 -13.86
N LEU A 72 -21.05 -9.50 -14.12
CA LEU A 72 -20.01 -9.59 -13.09
C LEU A 72 -19.67 -8.23 -12.45
N ARG A 73 -19.70 -7.15 -13.24
CA ARG A 73 -19.46 -5.79 -12.71
C ARG A 73 -20.62 -5.36 -11.79
N LEU A 74 -21.85 -5.63 -12.20
CA LEU A 74 -23.05 -5.39 -11.39
C LEU A 74 -22.98 -6.19 -10.09
N PHE A 75 -22.67 -7.49 -10.15
CA PHE A 75 -22.42 -8.33 -8.98
C PHE A 75 -21.42 -7.70 -8.00
N CYS A 76 -20.35 -7.07 -8.49
CA CYS A 76 -19.33 -6.46 -7.64
C CYS A 76 -19.71 -5.11 -7.02
N GLN A 77 -20.75 -4.42 -7.52
CA GLN A 77 -21.03 -3.04 -7.11
C GLN A 77 -21.25 -2.91 -5.59
N PRO A 78 -22.10 -3.74 -4.94
CA PRO A 78 -22.40 -3.57 -3.51
C PRO A 78 -21.19 -3.71 -2.59
N PHE A 79 -20.15 -4.43 -3.02
CA PHE A 79 -18.93 -4.64 -2.23
C PHE A 79 -17.69 -3.98 -2.86
N GLU A 80 -17.86 -3.06 -3.82
CA GLU A 80 -16.72 -2.46 -4.52
C GLU A 80 -15.75 -1.75 -3.57
N ASP A 81 -16.26 -1.13 -2.50
CA ASP A 81 -15.46 -0.43 -1.50
C ASP A 81 -14.77 -1.39 -0.50
N LEU A 82 -15.09 -2.69 -0.52
CA LEU A 82 -14.39 -3.72 0.26
C LEU A 82 -13.18 -4.27 -0.51
N LEU A 83 -13.04 -3.96 -1.81
CA LEU A 83 -12.08 -4.60 -2.71
C LEU A 83 -10.64 -4.08 -2.58
N VAL A 84 -9.71 -4.96 -2.24
CA VAL A 84 -8.26 -4.67 -2.20
C VAL A 84 -7.48 -5.42 -3.29
N ASN A 85 -6.34 -4.86 -3.71
CA ASN A 85 -5.43 -5.52 -4.64
C ASN A 85 -4.34 -6.34 -3.95
N GLU A 86 -4.09 -6.05 -2.68
CA GLU A 86 -2.97 -6.62 -1.92
C GLU A 86 -3.30 -8.03 -1.44
N GLU A 87 -2.25 -8.87 -1.37
CA GLU A 87 -2.32 -10.17 -0.72
C GLU A 87 -2.07 -9.97 0.77
N ALA A 88 -3.04 -10.38 1.59
CA ALA A 88 -2.85 -10.41 3.03
C ALA A 88 -2.42 -11.81 3.48
N PRO A 89 -1.47 -11.92 4.43
CA PRO A 89 -1.06 -13.22 4.97
C PRO A 89 -2.21 -13.87 5.77
N LEU A 90 -3.07 -13.05 6.37
CA LEU A 90 -4.24 -13.45 7.15
C LEU A 90 -5.48 -12.70 6.65
N LYS A 91 -6.65 -13.32 6.76
CA LYS A 91 -7.92 -12.70 6.41
C LYS A 91 -8.29 -11.63 7.44
N GLU A 92 -8.58 -10.42 6.95
CA GLU A 92 -9.21 -9.34 7.72
C GLU A 92 -10.70 -9.26 7.34
N SER A 93 -11.61 -9.10 8.31
CA SER A 93 -13.05 -8.95 8.00
C SER A 93 -13.33 -7.62 7.29
N GLY A 94 -14.27 -7.62 6.34
CA GLY A 94 -14.60 -6.44 5.54
C GLY A 94 -13.53 -6.07 4.51
N VAL A 95 -12.73 -7.06 4.07
CA VAL A 95 -11.65 -6.90 3.08
C VAL A 95 -11.76 -8.02 2.06
N VAL A 96 -12.08 -7.71 0.82
CA VAL A 96 -12.24 -8.71 -0.23
C VAL A 96 -11.09 -8.61 -1.22
N GLU A 97 -10.33 -9.68 -1.40
CA GLU A 97 -9.24 -9.67 -2.36
C GLU A 97 -9.78 -9.70 -3.79
N ARG A 98 -9.38 -8.77 -4.66
CA ARG A 98 -9.89 -8.73 -6.05
C ARG A 98 -9.65 -10.01 -6.84
N ARG A 99 -8.66 -10.82 -6.44
CA ARG A 99 -8.36 -12.12 -7.05
C ARG A 99 -9.34 -13.23 -6.65
N SER A 100 -10.08 -13.09 -5.56
CA SER A 100 -11.10 -14.06 -5.14
C SER A 100 -12.40 -13.95 -5.95
N ILE A 101 -12.65 -12.78 -6.56
CA ILE A 101 -13.86 -12.50 -7.35
C ILE A 101 -14.11 -13.55 -8.44
N LEU A 102 -13.10 -13.86 -9.27
CA LEU A 102 -13.30 -14.79 -10.39
C LEU A 102 -13.52 -16.23 -9.93
N PRO A 103 -12.71 -16.79 -9.00
CA PRO A 103 -13.00 -18.10 -8.39
C PRO A 103 -14.40 -18.19 -7.77
N ILE A 104 -14.81 -17.19 -6.99
CA ILE A 104 -16.12 -17.18 -6.32
C ILE A 104 -17.25 -17.05 -7.34
N TRP A 105 -17.07 -16.22 -8.37
CA TRP A 105 -18.05 -16.08 -9.44
C TRP A 105 -18.22 -17.37 -10.25
N ALA A 106 -17.12 -18.06 -10.56
CA ALA A 106 -17.18 -19.37 -11.22
C ALA A 106 -17.88 -20.40 -10.33
N TRP A 107 -17.53 -20.45 -9.04
CA TRP A 107 -18.19 -21.33 -8.07
C TRP A 107 -19.71 -21.08 -7.97
N LEU A 108 -20.12 -19.81 -7.94
CA LEU A 108 -21.52 -19.43 -7.99
C LEU A 108 -22.21 -19.93 -9.27
N LYS A 109 -21.55 -19.74 -10.42
CA LYS A 109 -22.12 -20.02 -11.73
C LYS A 109 -22.16 -21.52 -12.06
N ASP A 110 -21.15 -22.27 -11.65
CA ASP A 110 -20.95 -23.64 -12.11
C ASP A 110 -21.47 -24.66 -11.07
N ASP A 111 -21.43 -24.33 -9.78
CA ASP A 111 -21.80 -25.26 -8.70
C ASP A 111 -23.03 -24.80 -7.89
N LEU A 112 -23.09 -23.54 -7.46
CA LEU A 112 -24.12 -23.11 -6.49
C LEU A 112 -25.45 -22.72 -7.14
N LEU A 113 -25.42 -22.05 -8.30
CA LEU A 113 -26.58 -21.58 -9.04
C LEU A 113 -26.46 -21.91 -10.56
N PRO A 114 -26.22 -23.18 -10.94
CA PRO A 114 -25.90 -23.57 -12.32
C PRO A 114 -27.01 -23.26 -13.34
N ASP A 115 -28.27 -23.26 -12.91
CA ASP A 115 -29.39 -22.95 -13.80
C ASP A 115 -29.76 -21.46 -13.75
N LEU A 116 -29.76 -20.87 -12.55
CA LEU A 116 -30.29 -19.51 -12.31
C LEU A 116 -29.32 -18.42 -12.75
N LEU A 117 -28.04 -18.51 -12.34
CA LEU A 117 -27.10 -17.40 -12.56
C LEU A 117 -26.74 -17.23 -14.04
N PRO A 118 -26.51 -18.30 -14.84
CA PRO A 118 -26.30 -18.15 -16.28
C PRO A 118 -27.50 -17.52 -17.00
N ASP A 119 -28.73 -17.94 -16.69
CA ASP A 119 -29.96 -17.38 -17.28
C ASP A 119 -30.12 -15.89 -16.94
N LEU A 120 -29.91 -15.50 -15.67
CA LEU A 120 -29.90 -14.10 -15.27
C LEU A 120 -28.85 -13.30 -16.04
N CYS A 121 -27.64 -13.82 -16.18
CA CYS A 121 -26.56 -13.16 -16.92
C CYS A 121 -26.93 -12.90 -18.39
N GLU A 122 -27.56 -13.87 -19.04
CA GLU A 122 -28.03 -13.73 -20.43
C GLU A 122 -29.14 -12.67 -20.54
N ARG A 123 -30.13 -12.70 -19.65
CA ARG A 123 -31.21 -11.70 -19.62
C ARG A 123 -30.67 -10.30 -19.37
N MET A 124 -29.82 -10.13 -18.36
CA MET A 124 -29.17 -8.86 -18.03
C MET A 124 -28.39 -8.32 -19.22
N ALA A 125 -27.61 -9.15 -19.90
CA ALA A 125 -26.89 -8.76 -21.10
C ALA A 125 -27.84 -8.22 -22.19
N GLY A 126 -28.99 -8.88 -22.38
CA GLY A 126 -30.06 -8.40 -23.25
C GLY A 126 -30.63 -7.04 -22.84
N TYR A 127 -30.88 -6.82 -21.55
CA TYR A 127 -31.41 -5.54 -21.04
C TYR A 127 -30.39 -4.40 -21.17
N ILE A 128 -29.11 -4.66 -20.91
CA ILE A 128 -28.02 -3.70 -21.09
C ILE A 128 -27.93 -3.24 -22.55
N ILE A 129 -28.03 -4.17 -23.52
CA ILE A 129 -27.99 -3.84 -24.95
C ILE A 129 -29.19 -2.99 -25.37
N ARG A 130 -30.38 -3.29 -24.83
CA ARG A 130 -31.63 -2.59 -25.13
C ARG A 130 -31.79 -1.28 -24.34
N GLN A 131 -30.90 -1.01 -23.38
CA GLN A 131 -30.99 0.11 -22.44
C GLN A 131 -32.29 0.08 -21.61
N ASP A 132 -32.75 -1.13 -21.26
CA ASP A 132 -33.92 -1.35 -20.41
C ASP A 132 -33.48 -1.37 -18.93
N GLY A 133 -33.40 -0.18 -18.33
CA GLY A 133 -32.91 -0.01 -16.95
C GLY A 133 -33.82 -0.63 -15.89
N GLU A 134 -35.13 -0.63 -16.11
CA GLU A 134 -36.10 -1.18 -15.16
C GLU A 134 -35.98 -2.71 -15.08
N ALA A 135 -35.98 -3.39 -16.23
CA ALA A 135 -35.81 -4.84 -16.27
C ALA A 135 -34.41 -5.28 -15.83
N LEU A 136 -33.38 -4.46 -16.10
CA LEU A 136 -32.03 -4.68 -15.60
C LEU A 136 -31.99 -4.62 -14.08
N ASN A 137 -32.55 -3.57 -13.47
CA ASN A 137 -32.56 -3.40 -12.02
C ASN A 137 -33.28 -4.56 -11.32
N ALA A 138 -34.46 -4.96 -11.82
CA ALA A 138 -35.18 -6.12 -11.28
C ALA A 138 -34.35 -7.42 -11.36
N SER A 139 -33.62 -7.63 -12.46
CA SER A 139 -32.76 -8.82 -12.60
C SER A 139 -31.53 -8.77 -11.69
N VAL A 140 -31.00 -7.57 -11.44
CA VAL A 140 -29.87 -7.33 -10.54
C VAL A 140 -30.28 -7.58 -9.08
N GLU A 141 -31.47 -7.14 -8.66
CA GLU A 141 -32.01 -7.42 -7.31
C GLU A 141 -32.13 -8.93 -7.07
N VAL A 142 -32.70 -9.67 -8.03
CA VAL A 142 -32.79 -11.14 -7.94
C VAL A 142 -31.41 -11.78 -7.86
N MET A 143 -30.43 -11.27 -8.62
CA MET A 143 -29.04 -11.75 -8.56
C MET A 143 -28.43 -11.52 -7.18
N TYR A 144 -28.60 -10.34 -6.59
CA TYR A 144 -28.07 -10.01 -5.26
C TYR A 144 -28.69 -10.89 -4.17
N GLU A 145 -30.01 -11.04 -4.16
CA GLU A 145 -30.73 -11.87 -3.19
C GLU A 145 -30.32 -13.34 -3.31
N SER A 146 -30.28 -13.88 -4.52
CA SER A 146 -29.94 -15.29 -4.76
C SER A 146 -28.49 -15.59 -4.40
N CYS A 147 -27.56 -14.73 -4.79
CA CYS A 147 -26.14 -14.92 -4.51
C CYS A 147 -25.82 -14.75 -3.01
N SER A 148 -26.38 -13.72 -2.35
CA SER A 148 -26.16 -13.53 -0.90
C SER A 148 -26.68 -14.72 -0.10
N THR A 149 -27.90 -15.17 -0.38
CA THR A 149 -28.55 -16.28 0.33
C THR A 149 -27.74 -17.58 0.19
N ILE A 150 -27.38 -17.97 -1.04
CA ILE A 150 -26.66 -19.22 -1.25
C ILE A 150 -25.23 -19.19 -0.71
N LEU A 151 -24.53 -18.05 -0.81
CA LEU A 151 -23.19 -17.90 -0.26
C LEU A 151 -23.20 -17.97 1.26
N MET A 152 -24.13 -17.29 1.93
CA MET A 152 -24.24 -17.35 3.40
C MET A 152 -24.51 -18.78 3.87
N ALA A 153 -25.54 -19.42 3.30
CA ALA A 153 -25.90 -20.79 3.65
C ALA A 153 -24.73 -21.76 3.42
N LYS A 154 -24.00 -21.59 2.31
CA LYS A 154 -22.87 -22.46 2.00
C LYS A 154 -21.67 -22.21 2.91
N VAL A 155 -21.31 -20.95 3.18
CA VAL A 155 -20.23 -20.62 4.12
C VAL A 155 -20.51 -21.18 5.51
N GLU A 156 -21.73 -21.02 6.02
CA GLU A 156 -22.15 -21.57 7.32
C GLU A 156 -22.02 -23.10 7.35
N GLN A 157 -22.44 -23.79 6.29
CA GLN A 157 -22.26 -25.24 6.18
C GLN A 157 -20.78 -25.67 6.26
N LEU A 158 -19.88 -24.92 5.62
CA LEU A 158 -18.44 -25.22 5.59
C LEU A 158 -17.75 -25.01 6.95
N GLU A 159 -18.39 -24.32 7.90
CA GLU A 159 -17.87 -24.22 9.27
C GLU A 159 -17.99 -25.54 10.03
N SER A 160 -19.00 -26.34 9.71
CA SER A 160 -19.28 -27.62 10.39
C SER A 160 -18.78 -28.86 9.61
N ASP A 161 -18.58 -28.74 8.30
CA ASP A 161 -18.15 -29.85 7.44
C ASP A 161 -16.72 -29.65 6.90
N SER A 162 -15.74 -30.20 7.62
CA SER A 162 -14.32 -30.10 7.26
C SER A 162 -13.97 -30.74 5.91
N ALA A 163 -14.70 -31.79 5.49
CA ALA A 163 -14.43 -32.46 4.22
C ALA A 163 -14.91 -31.62 3.04
N GLN A 164 -16.11 -31.05 3.15
CA GLN A 164 -16.61 -30.08 2.15
C GLN A 164 -15.76 -28.80 2.13
N ARG A 165 -15.32 -28.32 3.29
CA ARG A 165 -14.40 -27.18 3.38
C ARG A 165 -13.12 -27.43 2.58
N ALA A 166 -12.49 -28.58 2.75
CA ALA A 166 -11.29 -28.94 1.98
C ALA A 166 -11.55 -28.97 0.46
N ALA A 167 -12.67 -29.55 0.03
CA ALA A 167 -13.04 -29.59 -1.39
C ALA A 167 -13.26 -28.17 -1.98
N VAL A 168 -13.94 -27.28 -1.24
CA VAL A 168 -14.15 -25.90 -1.68
C VAL A 168 -12.83 -25.11 -1.72
N ILE A 169 -11.88 -25.40 -0.80
CA ILE A 169 -10.54 -24.80 -0.86
C ILE A 169 -9.81 -25.22 -2.14
N GLU A 170 -9.95 -26.46 -2.59
CA GLU A 170 -9.37 -26.91 -3.87
C GLU A 170 -9.99 -26.16 -5.05
N THR A 171 -11.30 -25.92 -5.03
CA THR A 171 -12.01 -25.16 -6.08
C THR A 171 -11.64 -23.67 -6.10
N LEU A 172 -11.65 -23.02 -4.94
CA LEU A 172 -11.37 -21.58 -4.83
C LEU A 172 -9.85 -21.28 -4.85
N GLY A 173 -9.03 -22.26 -4.50
CA GLY A 173 -7.57 -22.20 -4.45
C GLY A 173 -7.00 -21.74 -3.11
N GLN A 174 -7.78 -21.01 -2.28
CA GLN A 174 -7.30 -20.46 -1.01
C GLN A 174 -8.41 -20.45 0.03
N GLU A 175 -8.09 -20.80 1.28
CA GLU A 175 -9.06 -20.83 2.38
C GLU A 175 -9.67 -19.46 2.69
N ARG A 176 -8.87 -18.40 2.60
CA ARG A 176 -9.35 -17.02 2.79
C ARG A 176 -10.44 -16.62 1.79
N PHE A 177 -10.53 -17.24 0.61
CA PHE A 177 -11.57 -16.93 -0.37
C PHE A 177 -12.96 -17.38 0.10
N ILE A 178 -13.05 -18.35 1.02
CA ILE A 178 -14.32 -18.70 1.67
C ILE A 178 -14.80 -17.52 2.53
N GLN A 179 -13.88 -16.85 3.23
CA GLN A 179 -14.21 -15.67 4.03
C GLN A 179 -14.44 -14.43 3.15
N ASP A 180 -13.79 -14.30 2.00
CA ASP A 180 -14.13 -13.27 1.02
C ASP A 180 -15.56 -13.48 0.49
N ALA A 181 -15.95 -14.73 0.20
CA ALA A 181 -17.30 -15.07 -0.21
C ALA A 181 -18.33 -14.70 0.88
N ARG A 182 -17.98 -14.86 2.16
CA ARG A 182 -18.79 -14.39 3.29
C ARG A 182 -18.97 -12.87 3.26
N ASP A 183 -17.87 -12.12 3.15
CA ASP A 183 -17.91 -10.66 3.11
C ASP A 183 -18.73 -10.14 1.90
N MET A 184 -18.55 -10.76 0.73
CA MET A 184 -19.36 -10.48 -0.47
C MET A 184 -20.85 -10.72 -0.18
N ALA A 185 -21.20 -11.85 0.44
CA ALA A 185 -22.59 -12.20 0.73
C ALA A 185 -23.26 -11.17 1.67
N HIS A 186 -22.57 -10.74 2.72
CA HIS A 186 -23.10 -9.72 3.63
C HIS A 186 -23.32 -8.37 2.93
N ALA A 187 -22.41 -7.94 2.07
CA ALA A 187 -22.61 -6.71 1.31
C ALA A 187 -23.76 -6.84 0.29
N LEU A 188 -23.89 -7.99 -0.37
CA LEU A 188 -24.97 -8.27 -1.31
C LEU A 188 -26.35 -8.30 -0.64
N SER A 189 -26.45 -8.78 0.61
CA SER A 189 -27.74 -8.81 1.33
C SER A 189 -28.27 -7.43 1.70
N ILE A 190 -27.39 -6.41 1.74
CA ILE A 190 -27.74 -5.00 2.00
C ILE A 190 -27.41 -4.11 0.80
N ALA A 191 -27.51 -4.67 -0.41
CA ALA A 191 -27.04 -4.02 -1.63
C ALA A 191 -27.66 -2.64 -1.87
N SER A 192 -28.95 -2.46 -1.58
CA SER A 192 -29.61 -1.14 -1.69
C SER A 192 -28.92 -0.08 -0.85
N GLN A 193 -28.62 -0.38 0.41
CA GLN A 193 -28.00 0.55 1.37
C GLN A 193 -26.53 0.80 1.02
N MET A 194 -25.82 -0.22 0.52
CA MET A 194 -24.44 -0.06 0.04
C MET A 194 -24.38 0.86 -1.20
N LEU A 195 -25.31 0.72 -2.14
CA LEU A 195 -25.41 1.56 -3.32
C LEU A 195 -25.83 3.00 -2.97
N GLU A 196 -26.71 3.18 -1.98
CA GLU A 196 -27.08 4.49 -1.44
C GLU A 196 -25.86 5.18 -0.80
N LEU A 197 -25.12 4.48 0.06
CA LEU A 197 -23.87 4.94 0.65
C LEU A 197 -22.84 5.36 -0.42
N GLN A 198 -22.73 4.57 -1.47
CA GLN A 198 -21.82 4.84 -2.59
C GLN A 198 -22.20 6.09 -3.37
N THR A 199 -23.50 6.35 -3.51
CA THR A 199 -24.04 7.50 -4.23
C THR A 199 -23.91 8.79 -3.42
N SER A 200 -24.10 8.71 -2.09
CA SER A 200 -24.04 9.87 -1.20
C SER A 200 -22.63 10.35 -0.90
N MET A 201 -21.64 9.45 -0.89
CA MET A 201 -20.24 9.79 -0.62
C MET A 201 -19.36 9.81 -1.88
N PRO A 202 -18.30 10.63 -1.92
CA PRO A 202 -17.26 10.51 -2.95
C PRO A 202 -16.34 9.32 -2.69
N ASN A 203 -15.60 8.90 -3.72
CA ASN A 203 -14.48 7.95 -3.59
C ASN A 203 -13.25 8.50 -4.34
N PRO A 204 -12.17 8.92 -3.64
CA PRO A 204 -11.99 8.86 -2.18
C PRO A 204 -12.69 10.00 -1.41
N VAL A 205 -12.96 9.77 -0.13
CA VAL A 205 -13.31 10.79 0.86
C VAL A 205 -12.03 11.35 1.47
N THR A 206 -11.67 12.58 1.13
CA THR A 206 -10.46 13.25 1.65
C THR A 206 -10.57 13.62 3.13
N THR A 207 -11.77 13.95 3.60
CA THR A 207 -12.02 14.25 5.01
C THR A 207 -13.42 13.79 5.36
N PHE A 208 -13.53 12.88 6.33
CA PHE A 208 -14.80 12.36 6.82
C PHE A 208 -15.48 13.36 7.77
N SER A 209 -16.19 14.30 7.17
CA SER A 209 -16.82 15.43 7.85
C SER A 209 -18.00 15.01 8.75
N ALA A 210 -18.39 15.87 9.68
CA ALA A 210 -19.51 15.59 10.59
C ALA A 210 -20.86 15.34 9.87
N SER A 211 -21.08 15.92 8.68
CA SER A 211 -22.26 15.60 7.87
C SER A 211 -22.19 14.19 7.29
N GLN A 212 -21.04 13.79 6.75
CA GLN A 212 -20.83 12.44 6.22
C GLN A 212 -20.89 11.37 7.32
N VAL A 213 -20.41 11.67 8.53
CA VAL A 213 -20.58 10.78 9.69
C VAL A 213 -22.06 10.55 9.99
N ARG A 214 -22.89 11.61 9.98
CA ARG A 214 -24.34 11.48 10.19
C ARG A 214 -25.04 10.73 9.07
N GLU A 215 -24.67 10.97 7.82
CA GLU A 215 -25.20 10.25 6.65
C GLU A 215 -24.86 8.75 6.73
N CYS A 216 -23.59 8.42 7.01
CA CYS A 216 -23.16 7.04 7.19
C CYS A 216 -23.84 6.37 8.40
N ARG A 217 -24.04 7.11 9.50
CA ARG A 217 -24.80 6.60 10.65
C ARG A 217 -26.23 6.27 10.25
N ALA A 218 -26.92 7.13 9.53
CA ALA A 218 -28.32 6.89 9.14
C ALA A 218 -28.44 5.57 8.36
N VAL A 219 -27.57 5.38 7.37
CA VAL A 219 -27.51 4.12 6.60
C VAL A 219 -27.18 2.92 7.51
N TYR A 220 -26.25 3.08 8.46
CA TYR A 220 -25.93 2.02 9.43
C TYR A 220 -27.13 1.66 10.31
N GLU A 221 -27.83 2.66 10.86
CA GLU A 221 -28.99 2.48 11.74
C GLU A 221 -30.14 1.80 10.99
N ASP A 222 -30.41 2.21 9.75
CA ASP A 222 -31.42 1.58 8.89
C ASP A 222 -31.12 0.09 8.66
N VAL A 223 -29.86 -0.26 8.39
CA VAL A 223 -29.45 -1.67 8.26
C VAL A 223 -29.54 -2.39 9.61
N TYR A 224 -29.12 -1.74 10.70
CA TYR A 224 -29.11 -2.34 12.02
C TYR A 224 -30.51 -2.69 12.53
N GLU A 225 -31.51 -1.86 12.24
CA GLU A 225 -32.91 -2.13 12.60
C GLU A 225 -33.47 -3.38 11.89
N LEU A 226 -33.08 -3.61 10.64
CA LEU A 226 -33.58 -4.73 9.83
C LEU A 226 -32.74 -5.99 9.98
N SER A 227 -31.42 -5.84 10.12
CA SER A 227 -30.44 -6.91 9.95
C SER A 227 -29.13 -6.58 10.69
N PRO A 228 -29.12 -6.63 12.04
CA PRO A 228 -27.97 -6.22 12.85
C PRO A 228 -26.63 -6.85 12.44
N GLY A 229 -26.63 -8.13 12.06
CA GLY A 229 -25.44 -8.87 11.66
C GLY A 229 -24.76 -8.38 10.37
N HIS A 230 -25.38 -7.47 9.62
CA HIS A 230 -24.88 -6.94 8.36
C HIS A 230 -24.47 -5.47 8.48
N ALA A 231 -24.89 -4.76 9.53
CA ALA A 231 -24.70 -3.32 9.68
C ALA A 231 -23.22 -2.90 9.67
N ILE A 232 -22.33 -3.73 10.22
CA ILE A 232 -20.89 -3.44 10.26
C ILE A 232 -20.27 -3.29 8.85
N TYR A 233 -20.87 -3.89 7.82
CA TYR A 233 -20.39 -3.77 6.44
C TYR A 233 -20.58 -2.37 5.85
N VAL A 234 -21.54 -1.59 6.36
CA VAL A 234 -21.65 -0.16 6.05
C VAL A 234 -20.39 0.57 6.53
N ALA A 235 -19.93 0.29 7.76
CA ALA A 235 -18.72 0.90 8.29
C ALA A 235 -17.46 0.44 7.54
N TYR A 236 -17.37 -0.83 7.14
CA TYR A 236 -16.27 -1.32 6.32
C TYR A 236 -16.22 -0.68 4.93
N ALA A 237 -17.36 -0.53 4.25
CA ALA A 237 -17.41 0.14 2.96
C ALA A 237 -17.05 1.63 3.08
N THR A 238 -17.54 2.30 4.12
CA THR A 238 -17.13 3.68 4.42
C THR A 238 -15.63 3.76 4.62
N MET A 239 -15.05 2.89 5.45
CA MET A 239 -13.61 2.84 5.71
C MET A 239 -12.79 2.66 4.41
N GLY A 240 -13.26 1.82 3.49
CA GLY A 240 -12.63 1.58 2.18
C GLY A 240 -12.62 2.79 1.24
N ARG A 241 -13.50 3.78 1.49
CA ARG A 241 -13.56 5.04 0.73
C ARG A 241 -12.71 6.15 1.34
N LEU A 242 -12.26 6.02 2.59
CA LEU A 242 -11.52 7.07 3.27
C LEU A 242 -10.06 7.13 2.78
N GLU A 243 -9.59 8.34 2.46
CA GLU A 243 -8.16 8.59 2.23
C GLU A 243 -7.34 8.40 3.53
N SER A 244 -7.99 8.62 4.67
CA SER A 244 -7.45 8.42 6.01
C SER A 244 -8.32 7.41 6.77
N PRO A 245 -8.01 6.10 6.69
CA PRO A 245 -8.89 5.03 7.21
C PRO A 245 -9.23 5.15 8.70
N TRP A 246 -8.35 5.73 9.52
CA TRP A 246 -8.59 5.95 10.95
C TRP A 246 -9.72 6.95 11.24
N GLU A 247 -10.12 7.80 10.28
CA GLU A 247 -11.26 8.70 10.47
C GLU A 247 -12.57 7.92 10.67
N ILE A 248 -12.64 6.63 10.30
CA ILE A 248 -13.80 5.78 10.59
C ILE A 248 -14.09 5.70 12.10
N LEU A 249 -13.09 5.91 12.95
CA LEU A 249 -13.27 5.96 14.40
C LEU A 249 -14.20 7.10 14.84
N ARG A 250 -14.40 8.13 14.00
CA ARG A 250 -15.44 9.16 14.22
C ARG A 250 -16.84 8.56 14.21
N LEU A 251 -17.13 7.63 13.30
CA LEU A 251 -18.40 6.90 13.26
C LEU A 251 -18.57 6.03 14.51
N ALA A 252 -17.52 5.29 14.89
CA ALA A 252 -17.55 4.44 16.08
C ALA A 252 -17.82 5.26 17.36
N LYS A 253 -17.16 6.40 17.54
CA LYS A 253 -17.39 7.33 18.66
C LYS A 253 -18.82 7.84 18.69
N ASP A 254 -19.30 8.26 17.53
CA ASP A 254 -20.65 8.78 17.38
C ASP A 254 -21.64 7.69 17.80
N ILE A 255 -21.61 6.50 17.17
CA ILE A 255 -22.59 5.44 17.40
C ILE A 255 -22.54 4.91 18.83
N ALA A 256 -21.35 4.69 19.39
CA ALA A 256 -21.21 4.27 20.77
C ALA A 256 -21.53 5.38 21.79
N ASN A 257 -21.62 6.65 21.36
CA ASN A 257 -21.70 7.84 22.20
C ASN A 257 -20.57 7.88 23.25
N ARG A 258 -19.34 7.56 22.82
CA ARG A 258 -18.12 7.46 23.65
C ARG A 258 -16.92 8.04 22.94
N HIS A 259 -15.91 8.43 23.70
CA HIS A 259 -14.71 9.10 23.19
C HIS A 259 -13.41 8.35 23.51
N ASP A 260 -13.49 7.35 24.39
CA ASP A 260 -12.39 6.45 24.77
C ASP A 260 -12.56 5.05 24.17
N ASP A 261 -11.45 4.33 24.06
CA ASP A 261 -11.37 3.01 23.44
C ASP A 261 -11.78 1.84 24.35
N LEU A 262 -11.85 2.01 25.67
CA LEU A 262 -12.14 0.93 26.62
C LEU A 262 -13.55 0.33 26.45
N LEU A 263 -14.52 1.17 26.06
CA LEU A 263 -15.88 0.72 25.83
C LEU A 263 -16.11 0.34 24.36
N ILE A 264 -15.53 1.06 23.41
CA ILE A 264 -15.69 0.80 21.98
C ILE A 264 -15.08 -0.55 21.59
N SER A 265 -13.94 -0.91 22.18
CA SER A 265 -13.35 -2.25 22.03
C SER A 265 -14.24 -3.41 22.51
N LYS A 266 -15.35 -3.13 23.22
CA LYS A 266 -16.33 -4.13 23.67
C LYS A 266 -17.64 -4.10 22.88
N THR A 267 -17.68 -3.34 21.80
CA THR A 267 -18.81 -3.22 20.86
C THR A 267 -18.48 -3.88 19.53
N ASP A 268 -19.48 -4.03 18.66
CA ASP A 268 -19.28 -4.54 17.29
C ASP A 268 -18.34 -3.66 16.45
N PHE A 269 -18.05 -2.42 16.87
CA PHE A 269 -17.09 -1.51 16.23
C PHE A 269 -15.63 -1.81 16.59
N ALA A 270 -15.35 -2.73 17.51
CA ALA A 270 -13.99 -3.11 17.90
C ALA A 270 -13.14 -3.50 16.68
N VAL A 271 -13.75 -4.22 15.74
CA VAL A 271 -13.14 -4.72 14.51
C VAL A 271 -12.52 -3.62 13.64
N LEU A 272 -13.04 -2.39 13.68
CA LEU A 272 -12.49 -1.26 12.92
C LEU A 272 -11.13 -0.82 13.46
N GLY A 273 -11.02 -0.70 14.79
CA GLY A 273 -9.76 -0.39 15.45
C GLY A 273 -8.78 -1.55 15.35
N ASP A 274 -9.26 -2.80 15.48
CA ASP A 274 -8.41 -3.99 15.33
C ASP A 274 -7.81 -4.12 13.94
N ARG A 275 -8.56 -3.75 12.90
CA ARG A 275 -8.06 -3.70 11.53
C ARG A 275 -6.96 -2.66 11.34
N LEU A 276 -7.10 -1.47 11.93
CA LEU A 276 -6.05 -0.45 11.90
C LEU A 276 -4.80 -0.91 12.67
N LEU A 277 -4.98 -1.54 13.83
CA LEU A 277 -3.87 -2.07 14.64
C LEU A 277 -3.15 -3.21 13.93
N THR A 278 -3.87 -4.09 13.24
CA THR A 278 -3.27 -5.17 12.44
C THR A 278 -2.33 -4.60 11.37
N GLN A 279 -2.70 -3.49 10.73
CA GLN A 279 -1.83 -2.80 9.77
C GLN A 279 -0.60 -2.18 10.44
N VAL A 280 -0.77 -1.55 11.61
CA VAL A 280 0.32 -0.99 12.42
C VAL A 280 1.31 -2.09 12.85
N GLU A 281 0.79 -3.23 13.33
CA GLU A 281 1.58 -4.38 13.76
C GLU A 281 2.32 -5.03 12.59
N ARG A 282 1.67 -5.15 11.42
CA ARG A 282 2.31 -5.63 10.19
C ARG A 282 3.47 -4.73 9.77
N ALA A 283 3.26 -3.42 9.74
CA ALA A 283 4.33 -2.46 9.43
C ALA A 283 5.46 -2.55 10.48
N ALA A 284 5.13 -2.66 11.77
CA ALA A 284 6.12 -2.81 12.83
C ALA A 284 6.96 -4.08 12.68
N ASN A 285 6.34 -5.22 12.35
CA ASN A 285 7.03 -6.48 12.11
C ASN A 285 7.90 -6.42 10.84
N ASN A 286 7.43 -5.79 9.77
CA ASN A 286 8.23 -5.60 8.55
C ASN A 286 9.50 -4.78 8.82
N ILE A 287 9.38 -3.73 9.66
CA ILE A 287 10.50 -2.91 10.12
C ILE A 287 11.42 -3.72 11.04
N ALA A 288 10.89 -4.58 11.91
CA ALA A 288 11.72 -5.40 12.80
C ALA A 288 12.48 -6.52 12.07
N ASP A 289 11.92 -7.06 10.99
CA ASP A 289 12.45 -8.22 10.25
C ASP A 289 13.71 -7.92 9.41
N ILE A 290 14.27 -6.72 9.51
CA ILE A 290 15.48 -6.33 8.79
C ILE A 290 16.68 -7.07 9.35
N ARG A 291 17.14 -8.11 8.64
CA ARG A 291 18.39 -8.77 9.04
C ARG A 291 19.57 -7.83 8.86
N PRO A 292 20.57 -7.88 9.77
CA PRO A 292 21.81 -7.14 9.60
C PRO A 292 22.46 -7.42 8.24
N GLY A 293 22.50 -6.40 7.37
CA GLY A 293 23.16 -6.46 6.07
C GLY A 293 22.36 -7.06 4.90
N SER A 294 21.07 -7.39 5.06
CA SER A 294 20.30 -8.09 4.00
C SER A 294 19.19 -7.28 3.32
N ARG A 295 18.84 -6.08 3.80
CA ARG A 295 17.87 -5.19 3.15
C ARG A 295 18.40 -3.77 3.09
N ASN A 296 18.12 -3.11 1.97
CA ASN A 296 18.32 -1.68 1.80
C ASN A 296 17.34 -0.95 2.74
N PRO A 297 17.81 -0.10 3.69
CA PRO A 297 16.95 0.69 4.56
C PRO A 297 15.84 1.46 3.82
N SER A 298 16.07 1.89 2.58
CA SER A 298 15.06 2.60 1.79
C SER A 298 13.82 1.75 1.47
N ALA A 299 13.93 0.42 1.52
CA ALA A 299 12.80 -0.48 1.28
C ALA A 299 11.72 -0.44 2.37
N LEU A 300 11.98 0.26 3.48
CA LEU A 300 11.14 0.30 4.68
C LEU A 300 10.47 1.65 4.88
N GLU A 301 10.80 2.63 4.03
CA GLU A 301 10.27 4.00 4.12
C GLU A 301 8.74 3.97 4.11
N GLU A 302 8.14 3.12 3.26
CA GLU A 302 6.69 2.93 3.21
C GLU A 302 6.13 2.33 4.50
N ASP A 303 6.77 1.29 5.07
CA ASP A 303 6.32 0.70 6.34
C ASP A 303 6.39 1.73 7.48
N VAL A 304 7.47 2.54 7.54
CA VAL A 304 7.63 3.62 8.52
C VAL A 304 6.55 4.69 8.35
N TYR A 305 6.29 5.08 7.11
CA TYR A 305 5.24 6.04 6.76
C TYR A 305 3.85 5.54 7.17
N GLN A 306 3.48 4.31 6.81
CA GLN A 306 2.19 3.72 7.14
C GLN A 306 2.01 3.58 8.65
N PHE A 307 3.04 3.08 9.35
CA PHE A 307 3.04 3.00 10.81
C PHE A 307 2.78 4.38 11.44
N ALA A 308 3.54 5.40 11.01
CA ALA A 308 3.45 6.74 11.57
C ALA A 308 2.08 7.38 11.34
N ARG A 309 1.53 7.25 10.12
CA ARG A 309 0.22 7.80 9.77
C ARG A 309 -0.91 7.17 10.57
N ILE A 310 -0.97 5.83 10.61
CA ILE A 310 -2.05 5.14 11.31
C ILE A 310 -1.92 5.34 12.82
N SER A 311 -0.72 5.20 13.40
CA SER A 311 -0.46 5.42 14.83
C SER A 311 -0.88 6.83 15.27
N LYS A 312 -0.49 7.87 14.52
CA LYS A 312 -0.86 9.26 14.83
C LYS A 312 -2.35 9.51 14.61
N GLY A 313 -2.89 9.03 13.49
CA GLY A 313 -4.30 9.20 13.14
C GLY A 313 -5.25 8.57 14.15
N MET A 314 -4.96 7.33 14.57
CA MET A 314 -5.73 6.65 15.61
C MET A 314 -5.74 7.44 16.93
N THR A 315 -4.58 7.93 17.39
CA THR A 315 -4.52 8.76 18.62
C THR A 315 -5.12 10.15 18.47
N ALA A 316 -5.25 10.67 17.26
CA ALA A 316 -5.91 11.95 17.00
C ALA A 316 -7.44 11.79 17.03
N GLU A 317 -7.95 10.64 16.58
CA GLU A 317 -9.39 10.38 16.54
C GLU A 317 -9.94 9.75 17.82
N MET A 318 -9.15 9.02 18.59
CA MET A 318 -9.61 8.30 19.78
C MET A 318 -8.69 8.58 20.96
N ASP A 319 -9.27 8.74 22.16
CA ASP A 319 -8.47 8.70 23.39
C ASP A 319 -8.06 7.25 23.68
N ILE A 320 -6.88 6.87 23.21
CA ILE A 320 -6.32 5.52 23.35
C ILE A 320 -5.66 5.40 24.72
N LEU A 321 -6.33 4.70 25.63
CA LEU A 321 -5.88 4.55 27.01
C LEU A 321 -4.80 3.48 27.12
N ARG A 322 -3.76 3.71 27.93
CA ARG A 322 -2.64 2.74 28.09
C ARG A 322 -3.07 1.35 28.57
N ILE A 323 -4.19 1.29 29.27
CA ILE A 323 -4.73 0.06 29.89
C ILE A 323 -5.72 -0.67 28.99
N SER A 324 -6.13 -0.06 27.87
CA SER A 324 -7.03 -0.70 26.92
C SER A 324 -6.28 -1.72 26.06
N GLU A 325 -7.03 -2.62 25.43
CA GLU A 325 -6.45 -3.59 24.49
C GLU A 325 -5.74 -2.90 23.32
N TRP A 326 -6.37 -1.88 22.73
CA TRP A 326 -5.80 -1.09 21.65
C TRP A 326 -4.54 -0.33 22.08
N GLY A 327 -4.54 0.25 23.28
CA GLY A 327 -3.39 0.95 23.83
C GLY A 327 -2.21 0.02 24.09
N ILE A 328 -2.44 -1.17 24.63
CA ILE A 328 -1.39 -2.19 24.84
C ILE A 328 -0.78 -2.60 23.50
N ARG A 329 -1.62 -2.94 22.52
CA ARG A 329 -1.19 -3.34 21.16
C ARG A 329 -0.36 -2.24 20.47
N LEU A 330 -0.87 -1.00 20.48
CA LEU A 330 -0.20 0.15 19.89
C LEU A 330 1.15 0.45 20.56
N MET A 331 1.24 0.32 21.89
CA MET A 331 2.49 0.52 22.62
C MET A 331 3.54 -0.53 22.31
N GLU A 332 3.14 -1.80 22.21
CA GLU A 332 4.08 -2.87 21.84
C GLU A 332 4.60 -2.65 20.41
N ALA A 333 3.72 -2.29 19.47
CA ALA A 333 4.13 -1.96 18.10
C ALA A 333 5.09 -0.75 18.05
N ARG A 334 4.83 0.32 18.83
CA ARG A 334 5.74 1.48 18.97
C ARG A 334 7.11 1.10 19.53
N LYS A 335 7.15 0.21 20.52
CA LYS A 335 8.39 -0.27 21.11
C LYS A 335 9.21 -1.09 20.09
N ILE A 336 8.55 -1.96 19.33
CA ILE A 336 9.18 -2.74 18.26
C ILE A 336 9.81 -1.81 17.21
N VAL A 337 9.04 -0.84 16.71
CA VAL A 337 9.51 0.11 15.69
C VAL A 337 10.66 0.96 16.23
N SER A 338 10.53 1.52 17.43
CA SER A 338 11.59 2.36 18.01
C SER A 338 12.89 1.59 18.16
N ALA A 339 12.85 0.36 18.69
CA ALA A 339 14.06 -0.45 18.82
C ALA A 339 14.71 -0.77 17.46
N ALA A 340 13.91 -1.07 16.44
CA ALA A 340 14.41 -1.38 15.10
C ALA A 340 14.99 -0.14 14.40
N VAL A 341 14.30 1.01 14.47
CA VAL A 341 14.77 2.27 13.90
C VAL A 341 16.05 2.74 14.59
N ASP A 342 16.12 2.67 15.92
CA ASP A 342 17.31 3.02 16.68
C ASP A 342 18.52 2.14 16.27
N ASP A 343 18.33 0.83 16.09
CA ASP A 343 19.42 -0.06 15.63
C ASP A 343 19.85 0.23 14.19
N LEU A 344 18.93 0.60 13.30
CA LEU A 344 19.25 1.03 11.93
C LEU A 344 20.10 2.30 11.93
N LEU A 345 19.64 3.30 12.68
CA LEU A 345 20.28 4.60 12.78
C LEU A 345 21.67 4.50 13.43
N ALA A 346 21.81 3.67 14.47
CA ALA A 346 23.10 3.42 15.14
C ALA A 346 24.19 2.82 14.23
N ARG A 347 23.85 2.33 13.04
CA ARG A 347 24.80 1.80 12.05
C ARG A 347 25.38 2.87 11.13
N LEU A 348 24.73 4.03 11.02
CA LEU A 348 25.17 5.14 10.16
C LEU A 348 26.66 5.48 10.36
N PRO A 349 27.18 5.58 11.59
CA PRO A 349 28.59 5.95 11.82
C PRO A 349 29.58 4.93 11.28
N LYS A 350 29.22 3.65 11.37
CA LYS A 350 30.03 2.54 10.86
C LYS A 350 30.01 2.54 9.33
N ASN A 351 28.85 2.81 8.73
CA ASN A 351 28.69 2.90 7.28
C ASN A 351 29.47 4.10 6.71
N LEU A 352 29.40 5.27 7.36
CA LEU A 352 30.18 6.46 7.02
C LEU A 352 31.69 6.18 7.05
N LYS A 353 32.21 5.62 8.15
CA LYS A 353 33.64 5.26 8.27
C LYS A 353 34.10 4.22 7.25
N SER A 354 33.18 3.38 6.78
CA SER A 354 33.46 2.35 5.78
C SER A 354 33.52 2.93 4.36
N ALA A 355 32.62 3.86 4.03
CA ALA A 355 32.51 4.50 2.72
C ALA A 355 33.50 5.66 2.53
N LEU A 356 33.71 6.46 3.58
CA LEU A 356 34.59 7.63 3.62
C LEU A 356 35.70 7.40 4.67
N PRO A 357 36.70 6.56 4.38
CA PRO A 357 37.68 6.13 5.36
C PRO A 357 38.62 7.26 5.78
N LEU A 358 38.92 7.32 7.08
CA LEU A 358 39.90 8.23 7.67
C LEU A 358 41.13 7.42 8.13
N GLN A 359 42.33 7.89 7.79
CA GLN A 359 43.62 7.36 8.25
C GLN A 359 44.26 8.30 9.29
N ARG A 360 45.19 7.76 10.08
CA ARG A 360 45.91 8.52 11.13
C ARG A 360 47.10 9.27 10.56
N ILE A 361 47.40 10.42 11.16
CA ILE A 361 48.59 11.22 10.84
C ILE A 361 49.67 10.94 11.90
N GLY A 362 50.84 10.45 11.44
CA GLY A 362 52.02 10.26 12.28
C GLY A 362 51.92 9.17 13.35
N ALA A 363 52.90 9.14 14.26
CA ALA A 363 53.01 8.17 15.37
C ALA A 363 52.24 8.58 16.65
N PHE A 364 51.34 9.56 16.53
CA PHE A 364 50.47 9.94 17.65
C PHE A 364 49.53 8.77 17.97
N GLY A 365 49.29 8.51 19.25
CA GLY A 365 48.53 7.35 19.74
C GLY A 365 47.06 7.30 19.26
N ARG A 366 46.18 6.58 19.98
CA ARG A 366 44.78 6.38 19.57
C ARG A 366 43.98 7.68 19.30
N SER A 367 44.44 8.82 19.81
CA SER A 367 43.80 10.15 19.67
C SER A 367 44.52 11.11 18.71
N GLY A 368 45.42 10.62 17.84
CA GLY A 368 46.09 11.46 16.84
C GLY A 368 45.13 12.05 15.79
N PRO A 369 45.51 13.18 15.16
CA PRO A 369 44.72 13.79 14.09
C PRO A 369 44.53 12.83 12.92
N ARG A 370 43.38 12.93 12.26
CA ARG A 370 42.95 12.06 11.15
C ARG A 370 42.76 12.86 9.87
N ARG A 371 42.98 12.19 8.74
CA ARG A 371 42.75 12.73 7.39
C ARG A 371 42.10 11.68 6.49
N PRO A 372 41.48 12.08 5.37
CA PRO A 372 40.98 11.14 4.38
C PRO A 372 42.04 10.13 3.91
N ASP A 373 41.62 8.88 3.74
CA ASP A 373 42.44 7.82 3.18
C ASP A 373 42.26 7.75 1.67
N LEU A 374 43.28 8.19 0.93
CA LEU A 374 43.30 8.25 -0.53
C LEU A 374 43.97 7.02 -1.17
N SER A 375 44.32 6.00 -0.38
CA SER A 375 45.08 4.82 -0.84
C SER A 375 44.32 3.93 -1.82
N SER A 376 42.99 4.02 -1.83
CA SER A 376 42.13 3.21 -2.68
C SER A 376 40.90 4.01 -3.16
N PRO A 377 40.36 3.68 -4.34
CA PRO A 377 39.14 4.32 -4.82
C PRO A 377 37.94 3.99 -3.92
N PRO A 378 36.90 4.84 -3.92
CA PRO A 378 35.67 4.58 -3.18
C PRO A 378 35.01 3.30 -3.71
N LYS A 379 34.43 2.50 -2.81
CA LYS A 379 33.88 1.18 -3.13
C LYS A 379 32.37 1.24 -3.24
N SER A 380 31.82 0.89 -4.41
CA SER A 380 30.38 0.99 -4.74
C SER A 380 29.48 0.37 -3.68
N ASP A 381 29.80 -0.84 -3.22
CA ASP A 381 29.02 -1.58 -2.22
C ASP A 381 28.89 -0.85 -0.87
N ARG A 382 29.89 -0.04 -0.53
CA ARG A 382 29.92 0.76 0.71
C ARG A 382 29.19 2.08 0.55
N ILE A 383 29.34 2.69 -0.62
CA ILE A 383 28.66 3.94 -1.01
C ILE A 383 27.15 3.70 -1.04
N GLU A 384 26.70 2.69 -1.77
CA GLU A 384 25.28 2.32 -1.87
C GLU A 384 24.67 2.10 -0.49
N ARG A 385 25.39 1.43 0.42
CA ARG A 385 24.91 1.18 1.79
C ARG A 385 24.76 2.45 2.62
N VAL A 386 25.71 3.37 2.54
CA VAL A 386 25.64 4.61 3.33
C VAL A 386 24.63 5.59 2.74
N LEU A 387 24.55 5.71 1.41
CA LEU A 387 23.54 6.52 0.73
C LEU A 387 22.13 6.03 1.09
N ALA A 388 21.89 4.73 1.04
CA ALA A 388 20.65 4.13 1.53
C ALA A 388 20.31 4.48 2.99
N SER A 389 21.33 4.57 3.87
CA SER A 389 21.13 4.94 5.27
C SER A 389 20.80 6.42 5.43
N ILE A 390 21.42 7.29 4.63
CA ILE A 390 21.19 8.74 4.63
C ILE A 390 19.81 9.06 4.04
N MET A 391 19.43 8.41 2.93
CA MET A 391 18.09 8.52 2.34
C MET A 391 17.02 8.10 3.33
N PHE A 392 17.19 6.93 3.97
CA PHE A 392 16.28 6.48 5.01
C PHE A 392 16.13 7.53 6.11
N LEU A 393 17.26 8.02 6.68
CA LEU A 393 17.25 9.07 7.69
C LEU A 393 16.44 10.30 7.22
N ALA A 394 16.77 10.85 6.05
CA ALA A 394 16.15 12.07 5.53
C ALA A 394 14.65 11.91 5.22
N HIS A 395 14.24 10.80 4.63
CA HIS A 395 12.85 10.56 4.23
C HIS A 395 11.95 10.22 5.42
N THR A 396 12.50 9.63 6.48
CA THR A 396 11.72 9.19 7.64
C THR A 396 11.79 10.14 8.84
N GLU A 397 12.72 11.09 8.86
CA GLU A 397 12.86 12.13 9.90
C GLU A 397 11.55 12.90 10.20
N PRO A 398 10.70 13.26 9.21
CA PRO A 398 9.40 13.90 9.49
C PRO A 398 8.46 13.07 10.39
N PHE A 399 8.71 11.76 10.49
CA PHE A 399 7.91 10.81 11.27
C PHE A 399 8.55 10.43 12.60
N ALA A 400 9.71 11.00 12.95
CA ALA A 400 10.53 10.62 14.11
C ALA A 400 9.76 10.59 15.44
N GLU A 401 8.81 11.50 15.64
CA GLU A 401 7.94 11.53 16.82
C GLU A 401 6.95 10.37 16.84
N ALA A 402 6.30 10.09 15.69
CA ALA A 402 5.29 9.05 15.58
C ALA A 402 5.88 7.63 15.73
N VAL A 403 7.14 7.44 15.33
CA VAL A 403 7.91 6.20 15.56
C VAL A 403 8.69 6.20 16.88
N CYS A 404 8.43 7.18 17.76
CA CYS A 404 9.02 7.27 19.10
C CYS A 404 10.56 7.30 19.15
N SER A 405 11.23 7.77 18.10
CA SER A 405 12.70 7.71 17.95
C SER A 405 13.36 9.09 17.76
N LYS A 406 12.69 10.17 18.17
CA LYS A 406 13.12 11.58 17.94
C LYS A 406 14.59 11.86 18.29
N ASN A 407 15.07 11.31 19.41
CA ASN A 407 16.46 11.53 19.84
C ASN A 407 17.45 10.80 18.92
N ALA A 408 17.16 9.56 18.53
CA ALA A 408 18.03 8.79 17.63
C ALA A 408 18.17 9.46 16.26
N TYR A 409 17.09 10.03 15.71
CA TYR A 409 17.15 10.83 14.48
C TYR A 409 18.04 12.07 14.66
N ALA A 410 17.83 12.85 15.73
CA ALA A 410 18.60 14.07 15.99
C ALA A 410 20.10 13.77 16.20
N GLU A 411 20.43 12.71 16.95
CA GLU A 411 21.81 12.27 17.17
C GLU A 411 22.48 11.80 15.87
N SER A 412 21.77 10.98 15.08
CA SER A 412 22.28 10.47 13.80
C SER A 412 22.48 11.59 12.78
N ARG A 413 21.59 12.58 12.78
CA ARG A 413 21.70 13.79 11.97
C ARG A 413 22.95 14.58 12.34
N ALA A 414 23.13 14.89 13.63
CA ALA A 414 24.30 15.61 14.11
C ALA A 414 25.61 14.85 13.83
N GLU A 415 25.60 13.51 13.96
CA GLU A 415 26.78 12.69 13.66
C GLU A 415 27.09 12.66 12.16
N LEU A 416 26.09 12.60 11.29
CA LEU A 416 26.27 12.71 9.84
C LEU A 416 26.90 14.05 9.47
N GLU A 417 26.30 15.16 9.89
CA GLU A 417 26.75 16.51 9.55
C GLU A 417 28.17 16.77 10.10
N GLY A 418 28.44 16.37 11.34
CA GLY A 418 29.77 16.49 11.94
C GLY A 418 30.83 15.63 11.23
N TYR A 419 30.47 14.43 10.77
CA TYR A 419 31.39 13.56 10.03
C TYR A 419 31.69 14.12 8.64
N LEU A 420 30.67 14.54 7.89
CA LEU A 420 30.83 15.12 6.56
C LEU A 420 31.67 16.39 6.61
N LEU A 421 31.35 17.32 7.51
CA LEU A 421 32.11 18.57 7.66
C LEU A 421 33.60 18.29 7.94
N HIS A 422 33.91 17.40 8.88
CA HIS A 422 35.30 17.04 9.17
C HIS A 422 36.00 16.37 7.99
N TYR A 423 35.29 15.50 7.27
CA TYR A 423 35.83 14.78 6.12
C TYR A 423 36.09 15.73 4.95
N GLU A 424 35.17 16.66 4.66
CA GLU A 424 35.28 17.67 3.62
C GLU A 424 36.50 18.58 3.81
N GLU A 425 36.67 19.13 5.01
CA GLU A 425 37.79 20.01 5.32
C GLU A 425 39.12 19.31 5.05
N GLY A 426 39.27 18.09 5.55
CA GLY A 426 40.45 17.27 5.28
C GLY A 426 40.61 16.88 3.81
N LEU A 427 39.50 16.63 3.10
CA LEU A 427 39.54 16.21 1.70
C LEU A 427 39.97 17.35 0.79
N ILE A 428 39.52 18.58 1.04
CA ILE A 428 39.95 19.77 0.29
C ILE A 428 41.45 20.02 0.48
N GLU A 429 41.98 19.83 1.68
CA GLU A 429 43.42 19.94 1.93
C GLU A 429 44.22 18.84 1.21
N GLU A 430 43.80 17.59 1.32
CA GLU A 430 44.46 16.46 0.66
C GLU A 430 44.34 16.55 -0.87
N ILE A 431 43.26 17.12 -1.42
CA ILE A 431 43.15 17.40 -2.86
C ILE A 431 44.26 18.36 -3.31
N ARG A 432 44.61 19.39 -2.53
CA ARG A 432 45.70 20.33 -2.87
C ARG A 432 47.06 19.63 -2.88
N LEU A 433 47.29 18.71 -1.93
CA LEU A 433 48.59 18.08 -1.71
C LEU A 433 48.83 16.80 -2.51
N SER A 434 47.78 16.14 -3.01
CA SER A 434 47.87 14.85 -3.69
C SER A 434 48.17 14.99 -5.18
N GLU A 435 48.84 14.00 -5.78
CA GLU A 435 49.07 13.91 -7.23
C GLU A 435 48.75 12.49 -7.75
N GLY A 436 48.70 12.34 -9.08
CA GLY A 436 48.52 11.03 -9.72
C GLY A 436 47.23 10.31 -9.30
N ASP A 437 47.34 9.04 -8.95
CA ASP A 437 46.19 8.21 -8.57
C ASP A 437 45.57 8.62 -7.23
N ALA A 438 46.35 9.18 -6.30
CA ALA A 438 45.81 9.72 -5.05
C ALA A 438 44.89 10.91 -5.31
N ARG A 439 45.24 11.80 -6.26
CA ARG A 439 44.36 12.92 -6.67
C ARG A 439 43.11 12.43 -7.38
N LYS A 440 43.19 11.39 -8.21
CA LYS A 440 42.00 10.77 -8.82
C LYS A 440 41.06 10.20 -7.75
N ASN A 441 41.60 9.44 -6.80
CA ASN A 441 40.82 8.87 -5.69
C ASN A 441 40.17 9.97 -4.83
N ALA A 442 40.90 11.06 -4.54
CA ALA A 442 40.38 12.20 -3.81
C ALA A 442 39.21 12.88 -4.53
N MET A 443 39.30 13.07 -5.86
CA MET A 443 38.21 13.62 -6.65
C MET A 443 37.00 12.69 -6.72
N SER A 444 37.20 11.37 -6.79
CA SER A 444 36.10 10.40 -6.70
C SER A 444 35.43 10.41 -5.32
N LEU A 445 36.21 10.50 -4.24
CA LEU A 445 35.69 10.63 -2.89
C LEU A 445 34.93 11.95 -2.70
N LEU A 446 35.38 13.04 -3.32
CA LEU A 446 34.71 14.34 -3.29
C LEU A 446 33.32 14.26 -3.90
N GLU A 447 33.17 13.61 -5.05
CA GLU A 447 31.87 13.45 -5.71
C GLU A 447 30.92 12.62 -4.83
N VAL A 448 31.44 11.54 -4.24
CA VAL A 448 30.68 10.70 -3.31
C VAL A 448 30.26 11.48 -2.05
N THR A 449 31.13 12.32 -1.48
CA THR A 449 30.78 13.20 -0.35
C THR A 449 29.75 14.25 -0.77
N ALA A 450 29.85 14.80 -1.98
CA ALA A 450 28.88 15.76 -2.52
C ALA A 450 27.49 15.12 -2.71
N GLU A 451 27.43 13.87 -3.17
CA GLU A 451 26.16 13.12 -3.26
C GLU A 451 25.51 12.91 -1.88
N MET A 452 26.31 12.62 -0.85
CA MET A 452 25.80 12.54 0.53
C MET A 452 25.27 13.88 1.04
N GLU A 453 26.01 14.97 0.81
CA GLU A 453 25.63 16.35 1.12
C GLU A 453 24.34 16.78 0.41
N GLU A 454 24.17 16.37 -0.84
CA GLU A 454 22.98 16.68 -1.63
C GLU A 454 21.72 16.11 -0.99
N ILE A 455 21.79 14.86 -0.50
CA ILE A 455 20.67 14.20 0.17
C ILE A 455 20.43 14.80 1.56
N SER A 456 21.49 15.13 2.31
CA SER A 456 21.34 15.62 3.69
C SER A 456 21.03 17.11 3.79
N MET A 457 21.75 17.96 3.06
CA MET A 457 21.73 19.42 3.18
C MET A 457 21.19 20.13 1.91
N GLY A 458 21.01 19.41 0.81
CA GLY A 458 20.44 19.92 -0.43
C GLY A 458 21.49 20.27 -1.50
N GLU A 459 21.02 20.47 -2.73
CA GLU A 459 21.83 20.65 -3.95
C GLU A 459 22.86 21.78 -3.85
N SER A 460 22.50 22.91 -3.23
CA SER A 460 23.38 24.07 -3.07
C SER A 460 24.65 23.76 -2.25
N ALA A 461 24.54 22.94 -1.21
CA ALA A 461 25.68 22.54 -0.38
C ALA A 461 26.64 21.64 -1.17
N ALA A 462 26.08 20.65 -1.89
CA ALA A 462 26.83 19.76 -2.76
C ALA A 462 27.57 20.50 -3.89
N GLU A 463 26.90 21.44 -4.56
CA GLU A 463 27.53 22.28 -5.59
C GLU A 463 28.68 23.12 -5.04
N MET A 464 28.51 23.67 -3.84
CA MET A 464 29.56 24.44 -3.16
C MET A 464 30.79 23.57 -2.88
N LEU A 465 30.60 22.34 -2.39
CA LEU A 465 31.68 21.39 -2.17
C LEU A 465 32.39 21.03 -3.48
N ARG A 466 31.63 20.67 -4.53
CA ARG A 466 32.18 20.38 -5.87
C ARG A 466 33.00 21.56 -6.42
N ARG A 467 32.56 22.81 -6.19
CA ARG A 467 33.30 24.01 -6.58
C ARG A 467 34.59 24.17 -5.78
N ARG A 468 34.55 24.01 -4.45
CA ARG A 468 35.73 24.09 -3.58
C ARG A 468 36.80 23.06 -3.98
N GLY A 469 36.38 21.83 -4.29
CA GLY A 469 37.28 20.77 -4.75
C GLY A 469 37.92 21.06 -6.11
N ARG A 470 37.16 21.60 -7.08
CA ARG A 470 37.72 22.04 -8.37
C ARG A 470 38.78 23.12 -8.22
N VAL A 471 38.53 24.11 -7.36
CA VAL A 471 39.52 25.16 -7.05
C VAL A 471 40.75 24.58 -6.37
N ALA A 472 40.57 23.67 -5.42
CA ALA A 472 41.67 22.98 -4.74
C ALA A 472 42.54 22.15 -5.69
N ALA A 473 41.95 21.52 -6.71
CA ALA A 473 42.67 20.75 -7.73
C ALA A 473 43.43 21.62 -8.74
N GLN A 474 43.06 22.89 -8.89
CA GLN A 474 43.70 23.88 -9.78
C GLN A 474 44.81 24.69 -9.10
N ALA A 475 44.85 24.71 -7.77
CA ALA A 475 45.92 25.37 -7.05
C ALA A 475 47.23 24.58 -7.24
N GLU A 476 48.15 25.11 -8.05
CA GLU A 476 49.53 24.59 -8.15
C GLU A 476 50.20 24.70 -6.77
N VAL A 477 50.87 23.62 -6.34
CA VAL A 477 51.65 23.53 -5.09
C VAL A 477 53.07 24.05 -5.33
#